data_AF-A0A2N6AJC2-F1
#
_entry.id   AF-A0A2N6AJC2-F1
#
_cell.length_a   1.000
_cell.length_b   1.000
_cell.length_c   1.000
_cell.angle_alpha   90.00
_cell.angle_beta   90.00
_cell.angle_gamma   90.00
#
_symmetry.space_group_name_H-M   'P 1'
#
loop_
_entity.id
_entity.type
_entity.pdbx_description
1 polymer ?
#
loop_
_entity_poly.entity_id
_entity_poly.type
_entity_poly.pdbx_seq_one_letter_code
_entity_poly.pdbx_strand_id
1 'polypeptide(L)'
;MLRTNCKQKGKTMGEGIKLNTKNAAIYIAIAALIVISVVVSISGCGYENTEDQSETNRLSDEEVDSIYQKALKIYYWFDVGTLPADMERKTSVEGRTYYKVTGEPTEFQQLIDMMNSVFDGEIVEDLLSRNMYIDVDGDLYGVLADRGTDIDKGKATYETIRKGDREIVYRARVELLDEKREVFEYEIHDFHMRLYDDGKWRFDEFYLFR
;
A
#
# COMPACT_ATOMS: atom_id res chain seq x y z
N MET A 1 -44.70 -41.96 17.97
CA MET A 1 -45.87 -41.99 18.89
C MET A 1 -45.38 -42.34 20.29
N LEU A 2 -46.01 -41.75 21.33
CA LEU A 2 -45.78 -41.88 22.79
C LEU A 2 -44.68 -40.95 23.34
N ARG A 3 -45.02 -39.76 23.88
CA ARG A 3 -45.64 -39.40 25.19
C ARG A 3 -44.60 -39.15 26.30
N THR A 4 -44.42 -37.86 26.62
CA THR A 4 -44.36 -37.22 27.97
C THR A 4 -43.90 -38.04 29.18
N ASN A 5 -42.99 -37.53 30.03
CA ASN A 5 -43.38 -36.80 31.26
C ASN A 5 -42.18 -36.24 32.09
N CYS A 6 -42.56 -35.26 32.89
CA CYS A 6 -41.84 -34.37 33.79
C CYS A 6 -41.20 -35.06 35.02
N LYS A 7 -40.13 -34.45 35.57
CA LYS A 7 -39.81 -34.57 37.00
C LYS A 7 -39.09 -33.32 37.53
N GLN A 8 -39.85 -32.47 38.21
CA GLN A 8 -39.32 -31.50 39.17
C GLN A 8 -38.79 -32.23 40.42
N LYS A 9 -37.68 -31.75 40.96
CA LYS A 9 -37.39 -31.79 42.41
C LYS A 9 -36.68 -30.50 42.79
N GLY A 10 -37.38 -29.67 43.57
CA GLY A 10 -36.78 -28.56 44.29
C GLY A 10 -35.99 -29.04 45.51
N LYS A 11 -35.03 -28.22 45.95
CA LYS A 11 -34.58 -28.16 47.33
C LYS A 11 -34.23 -26.72 47.66
N THR A 12 -34.96 -26.17 48.63
CA THR A 12 -34.76 -24.89 49.30
C THR A 12 -33.74 -25.04 50.43
N MET A 13 -32.93 -23.99 50.62
CA MET A 13 -32.31 -23.49 51.86
C MET A 13 -31.39 -22.35 51.37
N GLY A 14 -31.54 -21.06 51.70
CA GLY A 14 -32.11 -20.45 52.88
C GLY A 14 -30.98 -19.74 53.60
N GLU A 15 -30.79 -18.44 53.36
CA GLU A 15 -30.23 -17.51 54.35
C GLU A 15 -30.47 -16.06 53.88
N GLY A 16 -31.28 -15.35 54.65
CA GLY A 16 -31.68 -13.97 54.39
C GLY A 16 -30.67 -12.99 54.96
N ILE A 17 -30.16 -12.10 54.12
CA ILE A 17 -29.45 -10.90 54.57
C ILE A 17 -30.50 -9.81 54.84
N LYS A 18 -30.72 -9.48 56.12
CA LYS A 18 -31.46 -8.27 56.51
C LYS A 18 -30.59 -7.04 56.19
N LEU A 19 -30.99 -6.27 55.19
CA LEU A 19 -30.36 -4.99 54.85
C LEU A 19 -31.09 -3.81 55.51
N ASN A 20 -30.27 -2.91 56.05
CA ASN A 20 -30.56 -1.75 56.89
C ASN A 20 -31.20 -0.59 56.08
N THR A 21 -32.27 -0.01 56.64
CA THR A 21 -33.22 0.94 56.01
C THR A 21 -32.69 2.36 55.75
N LYS A 22 -31.38 2.59 55.70
CA LYS A 22 -30.82 3.94 55.44
C LYS A 22 -30.27 4.16 54.03
N ASN A 23 -30.21 3.13 53.17
CA ASN A 23 -29.66 3.24 51.81
C ASN A 23 -30.69 2.94 50.69
N ALA A 24 -31.99 2.93 50.99
CA ALA A 24 -33.05 2.62 50.03
C ALA A 24 -33.23 3.69 48.92
N ALA A 25 -32.72 4.91 49.11
CA ALA A 25 -32.86 5.98 48.12
C ALA A 25 -31.84 5.90 46.97
N ILE A 26 -30.70 5.22 47.14
CA ILE A 26 -29.66 5.13 46.10
C ILE A 26 -30.03 4.08 45.03
N TYR A 27 -30.72 3.00 45.41
CA TYR A 27 -31.07 1.92 44.48
C TYR A 27 -32.28 2.24 43.57
N ILE A 28 -33.11 3.23 43.92
CA ILE A 28 -34.26 3.62 43.10
C ILE A 28 -33.83 4.44 41.88
N ALA A 29 -32.73 5.21 41.97
CA ALA A 29 -32.20 5.98 40.84
C ALA A 29 -31.55 5.09 39.75
N ILE A 30 -30.94 3.97 40.13
CA ILE A 30 -30.30 3.04 39.18
C ILE A 30 -31.34 2.18 38.46
N ALA A 31 -32.50 1.90 39.08
CA ALA A 31 -33.59 1.14 38.45
C ALA A 31 -34.40 1.98 37.43
N ALA A 32 -34.38 3.31 37.51
CA ALA A 32 -35.11 4.18 36.59
C ALA A 32 -34.35 4.49 35.28
N LEU A 33 -33.02 4.26 35.22
CA LEU A 33 -32.22 4.51 34.01
C LEU A 33 -32.15 3.30 33.04
N ILE A 34 -32.75 2.16 33.37
CA ILE A 34 -32.64 0.92 32.58
C ILE A 34 -33.98 0.55 31.85
N VAL A 35 -35.05 1.33 31.99
CA VAL A 35 -36.43 0.92 31.55
C VAL A 35 -36.98 1.67 30.32
N ILE A 36 -36.19 2.46 29.60
CA ILE A 36 -36.56 3.01 28.27
C ILE A 36 -35.32 2.78 27.38
N SER A 37 -35.27 1.96 26.33
CA SER A 37 -36.29 1.50 25.39
C SER A 37 -35.83 0.21 24.68
N VAL A 38 -36.52 -0.89 24.98
CA VAL A 38 -36.60 -2.16 24.22
C VAL A 38 -38.12 -2.31 24.08
N VAL A 39 -38.81 -2.29 22.94
CA VAL A 39 -38.56 -2.72 21.56
C VAL A 39 -39.48 -1.86 20.65
N VAL A 40 -38.96 -1.30 19.55
CA VAL A 40 -39.79 -1.03 18.37
C VAL A 40 -39.31 -1.99 17.30
N SER A 41 -40.09 -3.05 17.07
CA SER A 41 -39.80 -4.06 16.06
C SER A 41 -40.17 -3.53 14.68
N ILE A 42 -39.18 -3.23 13.85
CA ILE A 42 -39.28 -3.41 12.40
C ILE A 42 -37.95 -4.02 11.94
N SER A 43 -38.06 -5.19 11.33
CA SER A 43 -37.07 -5.95 10.56
C SER A 43 -35.67 -5.32 10.39
N GLY A 44 -34.64 -5.96 10.94
CA GLY A 44 -33.24 -5.59 10.66
C GLY A 44 -32.29 -6.66 11.16
N CYS A 45 -31.57 -7.28 10.22
CA CYS A 45 -30.55 -8.31 10.45
C CYS A 45 -29.47 -7.84 11.42
N GLY A 46 -28.81 -8.80 12.09
CA GLY A 46 -27.71 -8.52 13.00
C GLY A 46 -26.67 -7.61 12.37
N TYR A 47 -26.36 -6.51 13.04
CA TYR A 47 -25.20 -5.68 12.73
C TYR A 47 -23.95 -6.40 13.27
N GLU A 48 -23.44 -7.30 12.43
CA GLU A 48 -22.03 -7.60 12.39
C GLU A 48 -21.34 -6.28 11.99
N ASN A 49 -20.50 -5.73 12.87
CA ASN A 49 -19.59 -4.65 12.50
C ASN A 49 -18.52 -5.27 11.57
N THR A 50 -18.89 -5.48 10.31
CA THR A 50 -17.94 -5.37 9.21
C THR A 50 -17.57 -3.90 9.14
N GLU A 51 -16.46 -3.52 9.78
CA GLU A 51 -15.66 -2.42 9.25
C GLU A 51 -15.46 -2.74 7.76
N ASP A 52 -16.02 -1.88 6.93
CA ASP A 52 -15.94 -1.98 5.49
C ASP A 52 -14.47 -1.80 5.09
N GLN A 53 -13.73 -2.91 5.01
CA GLN A 53 -12.34 -2.94 4.56
C GLN A 53 -12.17 -2.42 3.12
N SER A 54 -13.27 -2.14 2.40
CA SER A 54 -13.22 -1.55 1.06
C SER A 54 -12.86 -0.06 1.07
N GLU A 55 -13.16 0.69 2.13
CA GLU A 55 -12.78 2.11 2.25
C GLU A 55 -11.32 2.27 2.71
N THR A 56 -10.82 1.38 3.58
CA THR A 56 -9.47 1.51 4.18
C THR A 56 -8.33 1.15 3.21
N ASN A 57 -8.62 0.49 2.09
CA ASN A 57 -7.61 0.06 1.11
C ASN A 57 -7.64 0.86 -0.20
N ARG A 58 -8.41 1.95 -0.23
CA ARG A 58 -8.56 2.77 -1.43
C ARG A 58 -7.57 3.94 -1.40
N LEU A 59 -6.56 3.89 -2.26
CA LEU A 59 -5.56 4.95 -2.38
C LEU A 59 -6.19 6.30 -2.78
N SER A 60 -5.75 7.37 -2.12
CA SER A 60 -5.96 8.76 -2.55
C SER A 60 -5.18 9.05 -3.84
N ASP A 61 -5.53 10.13 -4.56
CA ASP A 61 -4.78 10.52 -5.76
C ASP A 61 -3.33 10.91 -5.41
N GLU A 62 -3.11 11.51 -4.25
CA GLU A 62 -1.78 11.85 -3.73
C GLU A 62 -0.95 10.60 -3.38
N GLU A 63 -1.58 9.55 -2.83
CA GLU A 63 -0.90 8.30 -2.55
C GLU A 63 -0.50 7.57 -3.84
N VAL A 64 -1.38 7.58 -4.85
CA VAL A 64 -1.07 7.04 -6.18
C VAL A 64 0.10 7.81 -6.82
N ASP A 65 0.08 9.14 -6.79
CA ASP A 65 1.22 9.95 -7.28
C ASP A 65 2.50 9.65 -6.48
N SER A 66 2.43 9.54 -5.15
CA SER A 66 3.59 9.22 -4.33
C SER A 66 4.23 7.88 -4.70
N ILE A 67 3.41 6.85 -4.94
CA ILE A 67 3.87 5.54 -5.40
C ILE A 67 4.48 5.65 -6.80
N TYR A 68 3.85 6.40 -7.70
CA TYR A 68 4.38 6.67 -9.04
C TYR A 68 5.73 7.41 -9.01
N GLN A 69 5.89 8.48 -8.23
CA GLN A 69 7.15 9.21 -8.10
C GLN A 69 8.26 8.32 -7.54
N LYS A 70 7.93 7.42 -6.61
CA LYS A 70 8.87 6.43 -6.09
C LYS A 70 9.28 5.41 -7.15
N ALA A 71 8.33 4.89 -7.94
CA ALA A 71 8.58 4.01 -9.07
C ALA A 71 9.46 4.69 -10.14
N LEU A 72 9.12 5.93 -10.51
CA LEU A 72 9.87 6.75 -11.45
C LEU A 72 11.32 6.94 -11.01
N LYS A 73 11.53 7.27 -9.73
CA LYS A 73 12.86 7.44 -9.13
C LYS A 73 13.68 6.15 -9.20
N ILE A 74 13.08 5.00 -8.94
CA ILE A 74 13.76 3.72 -9.04
C ILE A 74 14.15 3.43 -10.49
N TYR A 75 13.22 3.50 -11.44
CA TYR A 75 13.54 3.26 -12.86
C TYR A 75 14.62 4.23 -13.37
N TYR A 76 14.59 5.49 -12.92
CA TYR A 76 15.62 6.48 -13.26
C TYR A 76 17.04 5.99 -12.92
N TRP A 77 17.23 5.31 -11.79
CA TRP A 77 18.53 4.76 -11.36
C TRP A 77 19.03 3.58 -12.18
N PHE A 78 18.13 2.86 -12.84
CA PHE A 78 18.50 1.75 -13.72
C PHE A 78 18.74 2.26 -15.15
N ASP A 79 17.92 3.19 -15.60
CA ASP A 79 17.83 3.56 -17.01
C ASP A 79 18.53 4.87 -17.36
N VAL A 80 18.43 5.92 -16.55
CA VAL A 80 18.91 7.27 -16.90
C VAL A 80 20.21 7.61 -16.17
N GLY A 81 20.10 7.85 -14.87
CA GLY A 81 21.23 8.11 -14.00
C GLY A 81 21.56 6.88 -13.19
N THR A 82 22.52 7.02 -12.28
CA THR A 82 22.80 6.02 -11.25
C THR A 82 22.75 6.68 -9.87
N LEU A 83 22.75 5.86 -8.83
CA LEU A 83 22.88 6.33 -7.47
C LEU A 83 24.27 6.95 -7.27
N PRO A 84 24.41 8.02 -6.47
CA PRO A 84 25.71 8.54 -6.10
C PRO A 84 26.60 7.44 -5.53
N ALA A 85 27.86 7.40 -5.93
CA ALA A 85 28.79 6.35 -5.50
C ALA A 85 30.18 6.90 -5.24
N ASP A 86 30.92 6.18 -4.39
CA ASP A 86 32.32 6.43 -4.08
C ASP A 86 33.22 5.80 -5.15
N MET A 87 33.88 6.65 -5.94
CA MET A 87 34.76 6.23 -7.03
C MET A 87 36.03 5.51 -6.56
N GLU A 88 36.41 5.67 -5.28
CA GLU A 88 37.58 5.01 -4.69
C GLU A 88 37.24 3.61 -4.16
N ARG A 89 36.00 3.40 -3.73
CA ARG A 89 35.51 2.11 -3.21
C ARG A 89 34.81 1.31 -4.29
N LYS A 90 35.56 0.47 -4.98
CA LYS A 90 35.07 -0.34 -6.10
C LYS A 90 35.39 -1.82 -5.99
N THR A 91 34.58 -2.63 -6.66
CA THR A 91 34.81 -4.06 -6.88
C THR A 91 34.67 -4.38 -8.36
N SER A 92 35.19 -5.53 -8.78
CA SER A 92 35.05 -6.04 -10.15
C SER A 92 34.46 -7.44 -10.12
N VAL A 93 33.31 -7.59 -10.79
CA VAL A 93 32.59 -8.87 -10.92
C VAL A 93 32.37 -9.09 -12.42
N GLU A 94 32.80 -10.25 -12.92
CA GLU A 94 32.63 -10.64 -14.34
C GLU A 94 33.09 -9.58 -15.36
N GLY A 95 34.17 -8.85 -15.05
CA GLY A 95 34.73 -7.83 -15.93
C GLY A 95 34.01 -6.48 -15.91
N ARG A 96 32.96 -6.33 -15.09
CA ARG A 96 32.25 -5.07 -14.84
C ARG A 96 32.70 -4.47 -13.51
N THR A 97 32.91 -3.15 -13.48
CA THR A 97 33.29 -2.43 -12.26
C THR A 97 32.07 -1.82 -11.60
N TYR A 98 31.94 -2.05 -10.30
CA TYR A 98 30.88 -1.51 -9.46
C TYR A 98 31.48 -0.66 -8.35
N TYR A 99 30.76 0.38 -7.94
CA TYR A 99 31.20 1.38 -6.98
C TYR A 99 30.23 1.40 -5.80
N LYS A 100 30.77 1.53 -4.58
CA LYS A 100 29.95 1.56 -3.36
C LYS A 100 29.01 2.76 -3.41
N VAL A 101 27.70 2.51 -3.30
CA VAL A 101 26.70 3.57 -3.27
C VAL A 101 26.83 4.39 -1.98
N THR A 102 26.67 5.70 -2.09
CA THR A 102 26.75 6.67 -0.98
C THR A 102 25.45 7.42 -0.73
N GLY A 103 24.49 7.36 -1.67
CA GLY A 103 23.12 7.87 -1.49
C GLY A 103 22.15 6.79 -1.03
N GLU A 104 20.98 7.18 -0.52
CA GLU A 104 19.94 6.20 -0.13
C GLU A 104 19.25 5.58 -1.37
N PRO A 105 19.01 4.25 -1.40
CA PRO A 105 19.38 3.25 -0.37
C PRO A 105 20.87 2.90 -0.37
N THR A 106 21.42 2.56 0.79
CA THR A 106 22.85 2.21 0.94
C THR A 106 23.11 0.70 1.03
N GLU A 107 22.09 -0.08 1.38
CA GLU A 107 22.15 -1.55 1.45
C GLU A 107 21.38 -2.18 0.28
N PHE A 108 21.83 -3.35 -0.17
CA PHE A 108 21.17 -4.04 -1.28
C PHE A 108 19.73 -4.42 -0.94
N GLN A 109 19.49 -4.91 0.28
CA GLN A 109 18.15 -5.27 0.73
C GLN A 109 17.21 -4.06 0.80
N GLN A 110 17.70 -2.87 1.14
CA GLN A 110 16.88 -1.66 1.13
C GLN A 110 16.41 -1.31 -0.29
N LEU A 111 17.25 -1.51 -1.31
CA LEU A 111 16.84 -1.34 -2.70
C LEU A 111 15.76 -2.37 -3.07
N ILE A 112 15.93 -3.64 -2.69
CA ILE A 112 14.92 -4.70 -2.90
C ILE A 112 13.58 -4.32 -2.24
N ASP A 113 13.60 -3.86 -1.00
CA ASP A 113 12.39 -3.50 -0.26
C ASP A 113 11.70 -2.28 -0.89
N MET A 114 12.50 -1.30 -1.37
CA MET A 114 11.98 -0.15 -2.10
C MET A 114 11.30 -0.58 -3.41
N MET A 115 11.89 -1.49 -4.17
CA MET A 115 11.31 -2.02 -5.41
C MET A 115 10.00 -2.78 -5.13
N ASN A 116 10.02 -3.72 -4.19
CA ASN A 116 8.84 -4.52 -3.81
C ASN A 116 7.68 -3.71 -3.21
N SER A 117 7.94 -2.45 -2.81
CA SER A 117 6.90 -1.55 -2.32
C SER A 117 6.10 -0.86 -3.42
N VAL A 118 6.57 -0.88 -4.67
CA VAL A 118 5.92 -0.19 -5.81
C VAL A 118 5.77 -1.06 -7.06
N PHE A 119 6.55 -2.12 -7.20
CA PHE A 119 6.54 -3.01 -8.36
C PHE A 119 6.14 -4.43 -7.98
N ASP A 120 5.50 -5.12 -8.91
CA ASP A 120 5.29 -6.55 -8.85
C ASP A 120 6.61 -7.34 -8.99
N GLY A 121 6.53 -8.65 -8.75
CA GLY A 121 7.71 -9.51 -8.79
C GLY A 121 8.40 -9.56 -10.15
N GLU A 122 7.63 -9.51 -11.25
CA GLU A 122 8.18 -9.61 -12.60
C GLU A 122 9.05 -8.41 -12.96
N ILE A 123 8.59 -7.19 -12.64
CA ILE A 123 9.39 -5.97 -12.82
C ILE A 123 10.64 -5.99 -11.93
N VAL A 124 10.52 -6.43 -10.67
CA VAL A 124 11.68 -6.51 -9.77
C VAL A 124 12.73 -7.48 -10.32
N GLU A 125 12.32 -8.65 -10.78
CA GLU A 125 13.22 -9.63 -11.39
C GLU A 125 13.89 -9.09 -12.66
N ASP A 126 13.14 -8.41 -13.54
CA ASP A 126 13.70 -7.77 -14.74
C ASP A 126 14.78 -6.74 -14.38
N LEU A 127 14.47 -5.80 -13.48
CA LEU A 127 15.42 -4.76 -13.06
C LEU A 127 16.71 -5.35 -12.47
N LEU A 128 16.58 -6.38 -11.62
CA LEU A 128 17.73 -7.07 -11.02
C LEU A 128 18.59 -7.79 -12.06
N SER A 129 17.97 -8.40 -13.08
CA SER A 129 18.68 -9.12 -14.13
C SER A 129 19.61 -8.22 -14.96
N ARG A 130 19.37 -6.90 -14.97
CA ARG A 130 20.22 -5.91 -15.67
C ARG A 130 21.62 -5.79 -15.04
N ASN A 131 21.80 -6.31 -13.82
CA ASN A 131 23.05 -6.26 -13.06
C ASN A 131 23.63 -4.84 -12.97
N MET A 132 22.74 -3.84 -12.81
CA MET A 132 23.10 -2.43 -12.59
C MET A 132 23.56 -2.19 -11.16
N TYR A 133 23.02 -2.99 -10.24
CA TYR A 133 23.33 -2.99 -8.82
C TYR A 133 23.62 -4.42 -8.35
N ILE A 134 24.55 -4.57 -7.42
CA ILE A 134 24.91 -5.85 -6.82
C ILE A 134 25.05 -5.70 -5.30
N ASP A 135 24.95 -6.85 -4.63
CA ASP A 135 25.25 -7.01 -3.22
C ASP A 135 26.74 -7.33 -3.03
N VAL A 136 27.42 -6.59 -2.15
CA VAL A 136 28.76 -6.91 -1.66
C VAL A 136 28.73 -6.83 -0.14
N ASP A 137 28.68 -7.98 0.53
CA ASP A 137 28.63 -8.09 1.99
C ASP A 137 27.47 -7.28 2.65
N GLY A 138 26.33 -7.17 1.95
CA GLY A 138 25.13 -6.42 2.35
C GLY A 138 25.09 -4.97 1.83
N ASP A 139 26.24 -4.41 1.43
CA ASP A 139 26.34 -3.06 0.89
C ASP A 139 25.85 -3.01 -0.57
N LEU A 140 25.21 -1.90 -0.94
CA LEU A 140 24.82 -1.65 -2.31
C LEU A 140 25.99 -1.13 -3.15
N TYR A 141 26.27 -1.81 -4.25
CA TYR A 141 27.26 -1.40 -5.24
C TYR A 141 26.60 -1.21 -6.61
N GLY A 142 26.90 -0.11 -7.30
CA GLY A 142 26.26 0.26 -8.56
C GLY A 142 27.25 0.51 -9.70
N VAL A 143 26.80 0.32 -10.93
CA VAL A 143 27.54 0.78 -12.13
C VAL A 143 27.29 2.28 -12.31
N LEU A 144 28.35 3.03 -12.59
CA LEU A 144 28.22 4.42 -13.01
C LEU A 144 27.74 4.48 -14.47
N ALA A 145 26.58 5.11 -14.68
CA ALA A 145 26.03 5.35 -16.00
C ALA A 145 25.33 6.72 -16.04
N ASP A 146 25.47 7.41 -17.16
CA ASP A 146 24.71 8.61 -17.49
C ASP A 146 24.21 8.46 -18.93
N ARG A 147 22.92 8.21 -19.07
CA ARG A 147 22.28 7.86 -20.35
C ARG A 147 21.39 8.98 -20.89
N GLY A 148 21.29 10.09 -20.17
CA GLY A 148 20.47 11.23 -20.55
C GLY A 148 18.96 10.95 -20.54
N THR A 149 18.20 12.03 -20.67
CA THR A 149 16.74 12.04 -20.86
C THR A 149 16.42 12.29 -22.32
N ASP A 150 15.21 11.95 -22.75
CA ASP A 150 14.72 12.40 -24.05
C ASP A 150 14.44 13.90 -23.99
N ILE A 151 15.09 14.64 -24.89
CA ILE A 151 14.98 16.10 -25.00
C ILE A 151 13.75 16.52 -25.80
N ASP A 152 13.12 15.59 -26.51
CA ASP A 152 11.93 15.84 -27.34
C ASP A 152 10.63 15.60 -26.56
N LYS A 153 10.72 15.21 -25.28
CA LYS A 153 9.60 15.21 -24.33
C LYS A 153 9.55 16.52 -23.54
N GLY A 154 8.34 17.08 -23.40
CA GLY A 154 8.04 18.26 -22.60
C GLY A 154 7.42 17.90 -21.25
N LYS A 155 6.46 18.72 -20.80
CA LYS A 155 5.77 18.50 -19.52
C LYS A 155 4.85 17.28 -19.60
N ALA A 156 4.79 16.51 -18.52
CA ALA A 156 3.76 15.51 -18.29
C ALA A 156 2.65 16.03 -17.37
N THR A 157 1.41 15.68 -17.69
CA THR A 157 0.24 15.84 -16.80
C THR A 157 -0.36 14.48 -16.49
N TYR A 158 -0.91 14.31 -15.29
CA TYR A 158 -1.32 13.01 -14.78
C TYR A 158 -2.80 12.97 -14.39
N GLU A 159 -3.41 11.81 -14.55
CA GLU A 159 -4.79 11.53 -14.18
C GLU A 159 -4.90 10.13 -13.55
N THR A 160 -5.62 10.03 -12.43
CA THR A 160 -5.91 8.76 -11.75
C THR A 160 -7.28 8.22 -12.18
N ILE A 161 -7.30 7.09 -12.88
CA ILE A 161 -8.53 6.43 -13.35
C ILE A 161 -8.73 5.12 -12.57
N ARG A 162 -9.73 5.08 -11.69
CA ARG A 162 -10.05 3.88 -10.90
C ARG A 162 -10.91 2.90 -11.70
N LYS A 163 -10.51 1.63 -11.75
CA LYS A 163 -11.17 0.55 -12.50
C LYS A 163 -11.64 -0.53 -11.51
N GLY A 164 -12.77 -0.29 -10.86
CA GLY A 164 -13.25 -1.15 -9.77
C GLY A 164 -12.34 -1.06 -8.54
N ASP A 165 -12.34 -2.12 -7.72
CA ASP A 165 -11.74 -2.07 -6.37
C ASP A 165 -10.28 -2.54 -6.33
N ARG A 166 -9.75 -3.09 -7.43
CA ARG A 166 -8.43 -3.74 -7.49
C ARG A 166 -7.52 -3.26 -8.61
N GLU A 167 -7.94 -2.23 -9.34
CA GLU A 167 -7.17 -1.67 -10.43
C GLU A 167 -7.27 -0.14 -10.45
N ILE A 168 -6.12 0.49 -10.62
CA ILE A 168 -5.96 1.91 -10.87
C ILE A 168 -5.11 2.05 -12.13
N VAL A 169 -5.53 2.91 -13.05
CA VAL A 169 -4.71 3.34 -14.17
C VAL A 169 -4.22 4.74 -13.87
N TYR A 170 -2.91 4.91 -13.73
CA TYR A 170 -2.27 6.21 -13.61
C TYR A 170 -1.82 6.65 -15.00
N ARG A 171 -2.57 7.57 -15.59
CA ARG A 171 -2.38 8.01 -16.97
C ARG A 171 -1.46 9.22 -17.01
N ALA A 172 -0.35 9.11 -17.74
CA ALA A 172 0.48 10.23 -18.10
C ALA A 172 0.13 10.72 -19.52
N ARG A 173 -0.05 12.02 -19.67
CA ARG A 173 -0.11 12.71 -20.95
C ARG A 173 1.13 13.58 -21.10
N VAL A 174 2.00 13.23 -22.05
CA VAL A 174 3.33 13.82 -22.21
C VAL A 174 3.35 14.69 -23.47
N GLU A 175 3.83 15.92 -23.35
CA GLU A 175 4.05 16.80 -24.49
C GLU A 175 5.18 16.27 -25.38
N LEU A 176 4.97 16.28 -26.70
CA LEU A 176 6.01 16.07 -27.71
C LEU A 176 6.44 17.41 -28.29
N LEU A 177 7.74 17.67 -28.28
CA LEU A 177 8.35 18.94 -28.66
C LEU A 177 9.01 18.83 -30.04
N ASP A 178 8.84 19.86 -30.86
CA ASP A 178 9.54 19.97 -32.14
C ASP A 178 10.97 20.53 -31.98
N GLU A 179 11.66 20.74 -33.09
CA GLU A 179 13.02 21.31 -33.10
C GLU A 179 13.12 22.70 -32.45
N LYS A 180 12.02 23.45 -32.39
CA LYS A 180 11.93 24.78 -31.77
C LYS A 180 11.50 24.72 -30.30
N ARG A 181 11.32 23.53 -29.75
CA ARG A 181 10.78 23.28 -28.40
C ARG A 181 9.33 23.75 -28.25
N GLU A 182 8.57 23.73 -29.34
CA GLU A 182 7.12 23.98 -29.33
C GLU A 182 6.36 22.64 -29.26
N VAL A 183 5.26 22.62 -28.50
CA VAL A 183 4.42 21.41 -28.39
C VAL A 183 3.65 21.20 -29.69
N PHE A 184 3.84 20.04 -30.34
CA PHE A 184 3.14 19.69 -31.58
C PHE A 184 2.14 18.53 -31.41
N GLU A 185 2.37 17.65 -30.44
CA GLU A 185 1.54 16.47 -30.18
C GLU A 185 1.62 16.05 -28.70
N TYR A 186 0.80 15.08 -28.31
CA TYR A 186 0.82 14.45 -26.99
C TYR A 186 0.86 12.94 -27.11
N GLU A 187 1.68 12.30 -26.28
CA GLU A 187 1.68 10.86 -26.07
C GLU A 187 0.90 10.51 -24.81
N ILE A 188 0.23 9.36 -24.81
CA ILE A 188 -0.53 8.83 -23.66
C ILE A 188 0.12 7.53 -23.21
N HIS A 189 0.41 7.46 -21.91
CA HIS A 189 0.93 6.26 -21.25
C HIS A 189 0.01 5.90 -20.09
N ASP A 190 -0.40 4.64 -20.03
CA ASP A 190 -1.24 4.10 -18.97
C ASP A 190 -0.40 3.15 -18.11
N PHE A 191 -0.14 3.54 -16.86
CA PHE A 191 0.55 2.70 -15.88
C PHE A 191 -0.49 2.02 -15.01
N HIS A 192 -0.53 0.69 -15.05
CA HIS A 192 -1.52 -0.10 -14.32
C HIS A 192 -0.99 -0.45 -12.92
N MET A 193 -1.80 -0.16 -11.91
CA MET A 193 -1.56 -0.57 -10.52
C MET A 193 -2.62 -1.58 -10.10
N ARG A 194 -2.18 -2.67 -9.48
CA ARG A 194 -3.04 -3.76 -8.99
C ARG A 194 -2.97 -3.85 -7.48
N LEU A 195 -4.12 -4.11 -6.87
CA LEU A 195 -4.18 -4.54 -5.48
C LEU A 195 -3.88 -6.04 -5.39
N TYR A 196 -2.81 -6.38 -4.68
CA TYR A 196 -2.40 -7.75 -4.41
C TYR A 196 -3.00 -8.27 -3.10
N ASP A 197 -2.94 -9.59 -2.91
CA ASP A 197 -3.57 -10.27 -1.75
C ASP A 197 -2.88 -9.94 -0.42
N ASP A 198 -1.66 -9.40 -0.45
CA ASP A 198 -0.97 -8.84 0.71
C ASP A 198 -1.43 -7.42 1.07
N GLY A 199 -2.46 -6.91 0.39
CA GLY A 199 -3.06 -5.61 0.65
C GLY A 199 -2.26 -4.43 0.06
N LYS A 200 -1.23 -4.67 -0.75
CA LYS A 200 -0.40 -3.60 -1.32
C LYS A 200 -0.72 -3.37 -2.78
N TRP A 201 -0.69 -2.10 -3.15
CA TRP A 201 -0.81 -1.65 -4.53
C TRP A 201 0.58 -1.57 -5.18
N ARG A 202 0.73 -2.17 -6.36
CA ARG A 202 1.99 -2.15 -7.12
C ARG A 202 1.69 -2.04 -8.61
N PHE A 203 2.64 -1.46 -9.36
CA PHE A 203 2.62 -1.50 -10.81
C PHE A 203 2.92 -2.91 -11.32
N ASP A 204 2.13 -3.37 -12.29
CA ASP A 204 2.37 -4.61 -13.06
C ASP A 204 3.01 -4.33 -14.43
N GLU A 205 3.07 -3.05 -14.84
CA GLU A 205 3.84 -2.57 -15.98
C GLU A 205 4.40 -1.17 -15.67
N PHE A 206 5.70 -0.96 -15.95
CA PHE A 206 6.32 0.35 -15.75
C PHE A 206 7.51 0.59 -16.69
N TYR A 207 7.69 1.83 -17.12
CA TYR A 207 8.79 2.28 -17.97
C TYR A 207 8.94 3.80 -17.90
N LEU A 208 10.10 4.31 -18.34
CA LEU A 208 10.31 5.73 -18.57
C LEU A 208 9.87 6.10 -19.99
N PHE A 209 9.05 7.13 -20.15
CA PHE A 209 8.84 7.75 -21.46
C PHE A 209 10.12 8.45 -21.90
N ARG A 210 10.69 7.94 -22.99
CA ARG A 210 11.94 8.35 -23.63
C ARG A 210 11.73 8.48 -25.13
#